data_AF-A0A1Y3EDU0-F1
#
_entry.id   AF-A0A1Y3EDU0-F1
#
_cell.length_a   1.000
_cell.length_b   1.000
_cell.length_c   1.000
_cell.angle_alpha   90.00
_cell.angle_beta   90.00
_cell.angle_gamma   90.00
#
_symmetry.space_group_name_H-M   'P 1'
#
loop_
_entity.id
_entity.type
_entity.pdbx_description
1 polymer ?
#
loop_
_entity_poly.entity_id
_entity_poly.type
_entity_poly.pdbx_seq_one_letter_code
_entity_poly.pdbx_strand_id
1 'polypeptide(L)'
;MDKVSTDLQVAVTSIGFKDAELYLKEPDCLETLKDLSHFLRHDDSECTARKFIGSSNIVENDLVPLIILYSDDAALFDETLKLLVNLTQSGDLFFSNDNADISVNQAKQLMVKHLQISQHAFTDERFFKAVPDSNSLQKDEEERLKAKLQNSQYKLHGYSERPSNFCGSYTVAGVKAIGGLNDIVVNKPVTSESSLSHDSKKKRKAVAKNRAPIETTLEPVKRSSPSVRIFLKRFCLRFIKKAFVPVMNNVYQFLHRAEGESGLKMEQCYFWALRFFLHFYRYFYQNLGSAWRVISINLFHFVQERILSNIEKMKVDKSNARLYGRRAHHALKTYAELLSVLWLMSQKVGDEAAVVASDIQRCLFRVVEYREVFINLLKLYNPTCLSKEYLRDLLEALHFHLKMLEFYCSLHGGSLVVQRKLKRIKKKKKNRSDSDDKENHSENENNEADQDAKKAELWSRLSLELDQILMLNSNLPADVVPFDATTDLTEIERQ
;
A
#
# COMPACT_ATOMS: atom_id res chain seq x y z
N MET A 1 -9.33 -0.55 36.53
CA MET A 1 -8.07 0.19 36.76
C MET A 1 -7.18 -0.76 37.49
N ASP A 2 -6.47 -1.60 36.73
CA ASP A 2 -5.50 -2.51 37.32
C ASP A 2 -4.39 -1.68 37.94
N LYS A 3 -4.12 -1.98 39.21
CA LYS A 3 -3.29 -1.16 40.07
C LYS A 3 -1.85 -1.32 39.59
N VAL A 4 -1.31 -0.27 38.95
CA VAL A 4 0.12 -0.20 38.60
C VAL A 4 0.93 -0.47 39.86
N SER A 5 1.91 -1.38 39.77
CA SER A 5 2.77 -1.72 40.91
C SER A 5 3.44 -0.47 41.47
N THR A 6 3.42 -0.30 42.79
CA THR A 6 4.12 0.80 43.48
C THR A 6 5.59 0.80 43.13
N ASP A 7 6.18 -0.38 42.97
CA ASP A 7 7.60 -0.56 42.68
C ASP A 7 7.94 -0.05 41.28
N LEU A 8 7.03 -0.22 40.31
CA LEU A 8 7.19 0.35 38.98
C LEU A 8 7.10 1.87 38.99
N GLN A 9 6.22 2.45 39.81
CA GLN A 9 6.13 3.91 39.95
C GLN A 9 7.42 4.49 40.52
N VAL A 10 7.95 3.86 41.58
CA VAL A 10 9.23 4.25 42.19
C VAL A 10 10.37 4.13 41.18
N ALA A 11 10.46 3.01 40.46
CA ALA A 11 11.50 2.79 39.46
C ALA A 11 11.47 3.85 38.34
N VAL A 12 10.30 4.28 37.89
CA VAL A 12 10.19 5.34 36.86
C VAL A 12 10.65 6.70 37.39
N THR A 13 10.48 6.99 38.67
CA THR A 13 10.90 8.27 39.27
C THR A 13 12.36 8.30 39.73
N SER A 14 12.97 7.14 39.98
CA SER A 14 14.32 7.00 40.54
C SER A 14 15.43 6.84 39.48
N ILE A 15 15.18 7.23 38.23
CA ILE A 15 16.20 7.14 37.17
C ILE A 15 17.19 8.31 37.30
N GLY A 16 16.65 9.51 37.50
CA GLY A 16 17.38 10.75 37.52
C GLY A 16 16.43 11.94 37.40
N PHE A 17 17.01 13.13 37.35
CA PHE A 17 16.25 14.36 37.21
C PHE A 17 17.04 15.40 36.42
N LYS A 18 16.29 16.33 35.81
CA LYS A 18 16.87 17.48 35.11
C LYS A 18 17.03 18.62 36.11
N ASP A 19 18.28 19.01 36.37
CA ASP A 19 18.62 20.22 37.12
C ASP A 19 19.06 21.33 36.16
N ALA A 20 18.18 22.32 35.97
CA ALA A 20 18.31 23.37 34.96
C ALA A 20 18.52 22.82 33.52
N GLU A 21 19.76 22.84 33.03
CA GLU A 21 20.15 22.39 31.68
C GLU A 21 20.88 21.03 31.70
N LEU A 22 21.23 20.49 32.87
CA LEU A 22 21.99 19.25 33.01
C LEU A 22 21.12 18.13 33.60
N TYR A 23 21.25 16.92 33.07
CA TYR A 23 20.59 15.76 33.64
C TYR A 23 21.52 15.02 34.60
N LEU A 24 21.04 14.79 35.82
CA LEU A 24 21.75 14.10 36.88
C LEU A 24 21.12 12.72 37.09
N LYS A 25 21.93 11.66 36.95
CA LYS A 25 21.50 10.29 37.25
C LYS A 25 21.49 10.04 38.76
N GLU A 26 20.54 9.23 39.23
CA GLU A 26 20.59 8.73 40.61
C GLU A 26 21.72 7.70 40.81
N PRO A 27 22.22 7.48 42.04
CA PRO A 27 23.32 6.55 42.31
C PRO A 27 23.05 5.13 41.79
N ASP A 28 21.82 4.64 41.93
CA ASP A 28 21.41 3.29 41.57
C ASP A 28 20.73 3.20 40.19
N CYS A 29 20.90 4.24 39.35
CA CYS A 29 20.26 4.37 38.03
C CYS A 29 20.37 3.10 37.18
N LEU A 30 21.55 2.46 37.13
CA LEU A 30 21.74 1.23 36.35
C LEU A 30 20.84 0.08 36.81
N GLU A 31 20.71 -0.11 38.13
CA GLU A 31 19.84 -1.15 38.69
C GLU A 31 18.37 -0.80 38.46
N THR A 32 18.00 0.47 38.60
CA THR A 32 16.66 0.96 38.26
C THR A 32 16.29 0.69 36.80
N LEU A 33 17.22 0.89 35.85
CA LEU A 33 17.00 0.54 34.44
C LEU A 33 16.82 -0.97 34.25
N LYS A 34 17.60 -1.81 34.94
CA LYS A 34 17.44 -3.27 34.89
C LYS A 34 16.08 -3.72 35.46
N ASP A 35 15.59 -3.05 36.50
CA ASP A 35 14.26 -3.28 37.07
C ASP A 35 13.16 -2.92 36.06
N LEU A 36 13.26 -1.77 35.38
CA LEU A 36 12.34 -1.42 34.29
C LEU A 36 12.37 -2.46 33.16
N SER A 37 13.56 -2.93 32.78
CA SER A 37 13.72 -4.04 31.83
C SER A 37 13.05 -5.32 32.33
N HIS A 38 13.14 -5.61 33.62
CA HIS A 38 12.48 -6.75 34.25
C HIS A 38 10.95 -6.63 34.20
N PHE A 39 10.38 -5.46 34.53
CA PHE A 39 8.95 -5.21 34.42
C PHE A 39 8.43 -5.35 32.99
N LEU A 40 9.16 -4.85 31.99
CA LEU A 40 8.76 -4.96 30.57
C LEU A 40 8.86 -6.40 30.03
N ARG A 41 9.75 -7.24 30.59
CA ARG A 41 9.87 -8.65 30.21
C ARG A 41 8.76 -9.52 30.80
N HIS A 42 8.26 -9.16 31.97
CA HIS A 42 7.20 -9.87 32.69
C HIS A 42 5.90 -9.05 32.72
N ASP A 43 5.67 -8.25 31.67
CA ASP A 43 4.47 -7.45 31.55
C ASP A 43 3.24 -8.35 31.38
N ASP A 44 2.08 -7.87 31.80
CA ASP A 44 0.83 -8.63 31.68
C ASP A 44 0.31 -8.63 30.24
N SER A 45 -0.73 -9.42 29.98
CA SER A 45 -1.37 -9.48 28.65
C SER A 45 -1.95 -8.14 28.21
N GLU A 46 -2.22 -7.24 29.15
CA GLU A 46 -2.74 -5.90 28.90
C GLU A 46 -1.61 -4.87 28.70
N CYS A 47 -0.34 -5.26 28.81
CA CYS A 47 0.82 -4.40 28.72
C CYS A 47 0.73 -3.19 29.67
N THR A 48 0.29 -3.41 30.91
CA THR A 48 0.07 -2.34 31.88
C THR A 48 1.36 -1.60 32.24
N ALA A 49 2.47 -2.33 32.41
CA ALA A 49 3.77 -1.72 32.72
C ALA A 49 4.24 -0.84 31.56
N ARG A 50 4.16 -1.34 30.32
CA ARG A 50 4.53 -0.57 29.13
C ARG A 50 3.64 0.66 28.92
N LYS A 51 2.32 0.54 29.11
CA LYS A 51 1.40 1.68 29.03
C LYS A 51 1.76 2.75 30.06
N PHE A 52 2.08 2.34 31.30
CA PHE A 52 2.49 3.25 32.36
C PHE A 52 3.83 3.94 32.05
N ILE A 53 4.87 3.17 31.72
CA ILE A 53 6.19 3.71 31.36
C ILE A 53 6.09 4.68 30.17
N GLY A 54 5.31 4.31 29.14
CA GLY A 54 5.09 5.16 27.98
C GLY A 54 4.34 6.46 28.31
N SER A 55 3.44 6.44 29.30
CA SER A 55 2.73 7.65 29.74
C SER A 55 3.63 8.64 30.49
N SER A 56 4.68 8.14 31.13
CA SER A 56 5.71 8.96 31.81
C SER A 56 6.76 9.52 30.86
N ASN A 57 6.76 9.10 29.59
CA ASN A 57 7.67 9.56 28.53
C ASN A 57 9.15 9.53 28.95
N ILE A 58 9.57 8.46 29.65
CA ILE A 58 10.96 8.32 30.12
C ILE A 58 11.99 8.35 28.97
N VAL A 59 11.56 8.06 27.74
CA VAL A 59 12.41 8.14 26.55
C VAL A 59 12.96 9.56 26.37
N GLU A 60 12.10 10.57 26.44
CA GLU A 60 12.48 11.98 26.29
C GLU A 60 13.09 12.55 27.57
N ASN A 61 12.52 12.18 28.72
CA ASN A 61 12.87 12.80 30.00
C ASN A 61 14.19 12.25 30.59
N ASP A 62 14.53 10.98 30.33
CA ASP A 62 15.59 10.27 31.03
C ASP A 62 16.54 9.54 30.07
N LEU A 63 16.03 8.63 29.24
CA LEU A 63 16.86 7.71 28.45
C LEU A 63 17.70 8.44 27.38
N VAL A 64 17.12 9.39 26.63
CA VAL A 64 17.88 10.18 25.65
C VAL A 64 18.96 11.04 26.33
N PRO A 65 18.67 11.79 27.41
CA PRO A 65 19.69 12.48 28.20
C PRO A 65 20.81 11.54 28.71
N LEU A 66 20.46 10.35 29.20
CA LEU A 66 21.43 9.36 29.66
C LEU A 66 22.39 8.92 28.55
N ILE A 67 21.86 8.63 27.36
CA ILE A 67 22.67 8.28 26.17
C ILE A 67 23.62 9.42 25.79
N ILE A 68 23.16 10.68 25.86
CA ILE A 68 23.96 11.84 25.44
C ILE A 68 25.07 12.16 26.44
N LEU A 69 24.78 12.10 27.74
CA LEU A 69 25.68 12.62 28.79
C LEU A 69 26.56 11.55 29.44
N TYR A 70 26.13 10.28 29.43
CA TYR A 70 26.82 9.19 30.12
C TYR A 70 27.23 8.06 29.15
N SER A 71 27.53 8.40 27.89
CA SER A 71 27.95 7.43 26.87
C SER A 71 29.27 6.71 27.20
N ASP A 72 30.11 7.30 28.06
CA ASP A 72 31.37 6.69 28.52
C ASP A 72 31.14 5.47 29.44
N ASP A 73 29.98 5.40 30.12
CA ASP A 73 29.59 4.28 30.97
C ASP A 73 28.93 3.19 30.14
N ALA A 74 29.73 2.27 29.61
CA ALA A 74 29.28 1.23 28.68
C ALA A 74 28.12 0.37 29.21
N ALA A 75 28.13 0.04 30.52
CA ALA A 75 27.08 -0.78 31.12
C ALA A 75 25.74 -0.03 31.19
N LEU A 76 25.78 1.24 31.59
CA LEU A 76 24.61 2.11 31.61
C LEU A 76 24.10 2.40 30.20
N PHE A 77 25.01 2.67 29.27
CA PHE A 77 24.69 2.93 27.87
C PHE A 77 23.98 1.73 27.23
N ASP A 78 24.52 0.52 27.39
CA ASP A 78 23.93 -0.70 26.82
C ASP A 78 22.53 -0.98 27.37
N GLU A 79 22.32 -0.83 28.69
CA GLU A 79 21.01 -1.08 29.28
C GLU A 79 19.99 0.00 28.88
N THR A 80 20.42 1.27 28.82
CA THR A 80 19.61 2.39 28.35
C THR A 80 19.21 2.19 26.89
N LEU A 81 20.13 1.76 26.03
CA LEU A 81 19.86 1.50 24.62
C LEU A 81 18.90 0.32 24.44
N LYS A 82 19.04 -0.76 25.23
CA LYS A 82 18.09 -1.89 25.21
C LYS A 82 16.68 -1.46 25.59
N LEU A 83 16.54 -0.66 26.66
CA LEU A 83 15.25 -0.10 27.08
C LEU A 83 14.65 0.80 26.01
N LEU A 84 15.45 1.66 25.40
CA LEU A 84 15.03 2.55 24.33
C LEU A 84 14.54 1.76 23.12
N VAL A 85 15.27 0.73 22.69
CA VAL A 85 14.84 -0.19 21.61
C VAL A 85 13.54 -0.89 22.00
N ASN A 86 13.42 -1.36 23.23
CA ASN A 86 12.23 -2.05 23.72
C ASN A 86 10.99 -1.12 23.72
N LEU A 87 11.11 0.11 24.22
CA LEU A 87 10.01 1.08 24.33
C LEU A 87 9.61 1.69 22.99
N THR A 88 10.49 1.65 21.99
CA THR A 88 10.22 2.15 20.63
C THR A 88 9.62 1.09 19.68
N GLN A 89 9.37 -0.13 20.17
CA GLN A 89 8.72 -1.19 19.40
C GLN A 89 7.26 -0.85 19.03
N SER A 90 6.83 -1.30 17.84
CA SER A 90 5.44 -1.13 17.41
C SER A 90 4.46 -1.86 18.34
N GLY A 91 3.33 -1.22 18.65
CA GLY A 91 2.23 -1.83 19.40
C GLY A 91 1.66 -3.11 18.75
N ASP A 92 1.88 -3.31 17.45
CA ASP A 92 1.48 -4.52 16.72
C ASP A 92 2.26 -5.79 17.13
N LEU A 93 3.31 -5.67 17.95
CA LEU A 93 4.05 -6.81 18.48
C LEU A 93 3.42 -7.40 19.74
N PHE A 94 2.64 -6.61 20.49
CA PHE A 94 2.12 -6.99 21.79
C PHE A 94 0.67 -7.44 21.76
N PHE A 95 -0.07 -7.01 20.74
CA PHE A 95 -1.50 -7.23 20.62
C PHE A 95 -1.84 -8.00 19.35
N SER A 96 -2.84 -8.89 19.43
CA SER A 96 -3.31 -9.65 18.27
C SER A 96 -3.80 -8.74 17.13
N ASN A 97 -3.77 -9.24 15.90
CA ASN A 97 -4.25 -8.49 14.72
C ASN A 97 -5.78 -8.48 14.58
N ASP A 98 -6.52 -8.97 15.57
CA ASP A 98 -7.98 -8.98 15.57
C ASP A 98 -8.53 -7.58 15.80
N ASN A 99 -8.73 -6.87 14.69
CA ASN A 99 -9.30 -5.52 14.68
C ASN A 99 -10.77 -5.46 15.12
N ALA A 100 -11.38 -6.58 15.50
CA ALA A 100 -12.76 -6.64 15.97
C ALA A 100 -12.91 -6.18 17.42
N ASP A 101 -11.86 -6.31 18.24
CA ASP A 101 -11.90 -5.90 19.64
C ASP A 101 -11.58 -4.40 19.78
N ILE A 102 -12.55 -3.66 20.31
CA ILE A 102 -12.45 -2.21 20.52
C ILE A 102 -11.37 -1.90 21.56
N SER A 103 -11.25 -2.72 22.61
CA SER A 103 -10.31 -2.49 23.72
C SER A 103 -8.85 -2.63 23.24
N VAL A 104 -8.56 -3.67 22.47
CA VAL A 104 -7.25 -3.92 21.86
C VAL A 104 -6.88 -2.79 20.90
N ASN A 105 -7.82 -2.32 20.07
CA ASN A 105 -7.58 -1.20 19.16
C ASN A 105 -7.26 0.10 19.92
N GLN A 106 -7.98 0.38 21.02
CA GLN A 106 -7.70 1.54 21.87
C GLN A 106 -6.31 1.44 22.52
N ALA A 107 -5.92 0.26 23.00
CA ALA A 107 -4.59 0.02 23.56
C ALA A 107 -3.48 0.24 22.52
N LYS A 108 -3.66 -0.28 21.28
CA LYS A 108 -2.72 -0.02 20.16
C LYS A 108 -2.60 1.46 19.85
N GLN A 109 -3.72 2.19 19.77
CA GLN A 109 -3.71 3.63 19.51
C GLN A 109 -3.01 4.42 20.61
N LEU A 110 -3.20 4.04 21.88
CA LEU A 110 -2.50 4.64 23.01
C LEU A 110 -0.98 4.43 22.90
N MET A 111 -0.54 3.21 22.57
CA MET A 111 0.89 2.95 22.35
C MET A 111 1.47 3.78 21.20
N VAL A 112 0.74 3.89 20.08
CA VAL A 112 1.16 4.75 18.95
C VAL A 112 1.28 6.21 19.40
N LYS A 113 0.38 6.69 20.26
CA LYS A 113 0.46 8.04 20.83
C LYS A 113 1.72 8.23 21.67
N HIS A 114 2.06 7.27 22.54
CA HIS A 114 3.30 7.33 23.33
C HIS A 114 4.54 7.37 22.42
N LEU A 115 4.57 6.53 21.38
CA LEU A 115 5.65 6.53 20.40
C LEU A 115 5.78 7.88 19.69
N GLN A 116 4.66 8.47 19.25
CA GLN A 116 4.64 9.79 18.60
C GLN A 116 5.16 10.91 19.50
N ILE A 117 4.88 10.85 20.81
CA ILE A 117 5.41 11.81 21.79
C ILE A 117 6.93 11.63 21.89
N SER A 118 7.39 10.39 22.11
CA SER A 118 8.82 10.08 22.24
C SER A 118 9.64 10.38 20.97
N GLN A 119 9.01 10.43 19.79
CA GLN A 119 9.68 10.77 18.53
C GLN A 119 10.37 12.13 18.56
N HIS A 120 9.83 13.09 19.34
CA HIS A 120 10.43 14.41 19.47
C HIS A 120 11.83 14.37 20.12
N ALA A 121 12.05 13.43 21.04
CA ALA A 121 13.33 13.25 21.72
C ALA A 121 14.49 12.93 20.75
N PHE A 122 14.18 12.20 19.68
CA PHE A 122 15.16 11.81 18.65
C PHE A 122 15.47 12.91 17.65
N THR A 123 14.98 14.13 17.84
CA THR A 123 15.36 15.27 16.98
C THR A 123 16.70 15.90 17.38
N ASP A 124 17.21 15.58 18.57
CA ASP A 124 18.52 16.05 19.03
C ASP A 124 19.67 15.34 18.30
N GLU A 125 20.47 16.10 17.55
CA GLU A 125 21.63 15.58 16.81
C GLU A 125 22.66 14.94 17.73
N ARG A 126 22.77 15.40 18.98
CA ARG A 126 23.72 14.85 19.97
C ARG A 126 23.43 13.38 20.27
N PHE A 127 22.16 12.96 20.23
CA PHE A 127 21.78 11.56 20.41
C PHE A 127 22.43 10.70 19.32
N PHE A 128 22.29 11.07 18.05
CA PHE A 128 22.85 10.30 16.94
C PHE A 128 24.39 10.33 16.89
N LYS A 129 25.03 11.34 17.49
CA LYS A 129 26.49 11.37 17.68
C LYS A 129 26.96 10.51 18.85
N ALA A 130 26.16 10.41 19.90
CA ALA A 130 26.46 9.64 21.09
C ALA A 130 26.25 8.14 20.88
N VAL A 131 25.27 7.75 20.05
CA VAL A 131 25.15 6.37 19.59
C VAL A 131 26.40 6.04 18.77
N PRO A 132 27.24 5.09 19.20
CA PRO A 132 28.57 4.90 18.64
C PRO A 132 28.47 4.60 17.15
N ASP A 133 28.98 5.55 16.37
CA ASP A 133 29.35 5.35 15.00
C ASP A 133 30.35 4.18 14.94
N SER A 134 30.01 3.13 14.19
CA SER A 134 31.01 2.23 13.62
C SER A 134 31.83 2.94 12.51
N ASN A 135 32.04 4.26 12.61
CA ASN A 135 32.80 5.11 11.68
C ASN A 135 33.19 6.46 12.31
N SER A 136 34.32 6.46 13.01
CA SER A 136 35.05 7.59 13.57
C SER A 136 35.56 8.63 12.53
N LEU A 137 34.70 9.28 11.73
CA LEU A 137 35.15 10.23 10.69
C LEU A 137 34.14 11.35 10.35
N GLN A 138 33.63 12.16 11.29
CA GLN A 138 32.85 13.38 10.93
C GLN A 138 33.08 14.58 11.85
N LYS A 139 34.31 14.81 12.33
CA LYS A 139 34.62 16.02 13.14
C LYS A 139 34.74 17.33 12.35
N ASP A 140 34.66 17.30 11.01
CA ASP A 140 34.93 18.50 10.18
C ASP A 140 33.68 19.19 9.58
N GLU A 141 32.46 18.63 9.69
CA GLU A 141 31.25 19.22 9.06
C GLU A 141 30.37 20.06 10.01
N GLU A 142 30.46 19.84 11.32
CA GLU A 142 29.63 20.53 12.33
C GLU A 142 29.95 22.03 12.46
N GLU A 143 31.21 22.40 12.23
CA GLU A 143 31.65 23.79 12.33
C GLU A 143 31.17 24.65 11.13
N ARG A 144 30.86 24.03 9.98
CA ARG A 144 30.32 24.72 8.79
C ARG A 144 28.82 25.02 8.87
N LEU A 145 28.06 24.34 9.73
CA LEU A 145 26.60 24.50 9.82
C LEU A 145 26.17 25.62 10.78
N LYS A 146 26.97 25.90 11.81
CA LYS A 146 26.72 27.01 12.77
C LYS A 146 26.77 28.39 12.11
N ALA A 147 27.47 28.54 10.98
CA ALA A 147 27.58 29.80 10.25
C ALA A 147 26.34 30.17 9.38
N LYS A 148 25.28 29.35 9.34
CA LYS A 148 24.08 29.61 8.51
C LYS A 148 22.77 29.85 9.28
N LEU A 149 22.81 29.85 10.62
CA LEU A 149 21.63 30.00 11.49
C LEU A 149 21.54 31.36 12.20
N GLN A 150 22.14 32.40 11.62
CA GLN A 150 21.80 33.79 11.95
C GLN A 150 21.35 34.49 10.68
N ASN A 151 20.05 34.36 10.37
CA ASN A 151 19.25 35.41 9.75
C ASN A 151 17.81 34.94 9.60
N SER A 152 16.93 35.55 10.40
CA SER A 152 15.55 35.95 10.09
C SER A 152 14.62 35.67 11.27
N GLN A 153 14.36 36.72 12.06
CA GLN A 153 13.12 36.85 12.82
C GLN A 153 12.19 37.86 12.13
N TYR A 154 10.89 37.60 12.32
CA TYR A 154 9.69 38.44 12.20
C TYR A 154 9.08 38.71 10.81
N LYS A 155 7.88 38.15 10.59
CA LYS A 155 6.60 38.89 10.67
C LYS A 155 5.40 37.93 10.75
N LEU A 156 4.61 38.06 11.82
CA LEU A 156 3.19 37.69 11.88
C LEU A 156 2.39 38.74 11.10
N HIS A 157 1.38 38.32 10.32
CA HIS A 157 0.01 38.87 10.28
C HIS A 157 -0.86 38.17 9.22
N GLY A 158 -2.04 37.73 9.66
CA GLY A 158 -3.32 37.80 8.93
C GLY A 158 -3.65 36.70 7.92
N TYR A 159 -4.58 35.79 8.28
CA TYR A 159 -5.73 35.46 7.42
C TYR A 159 -6.95 35.00 8.25
N SER A 160 -8.03 35.75 8.03
CA SER A 160 -9.45 35.65 8.43
C SER A 160 -9.97 34.38 9.11
N GLU A 161 -10.60 34.58 10.27
CA GLU A 161 -11.76 33.83 10.72
C GLU A 161 -12.96 34.18 9.83
N ARG A 162 -13.57 33.18 9.17
CA ARG A 162 -14.99 33.23 8.80
C ARG A 162 -15.61 31.87 9.13
N PRO A 163 -16.68 31.79 9.93
CA PRO A 163 -17.38 30.54 10.17
C PRO A 163 -18.08 30.05 8.89
N SER A 164 -18.04 28.73 8.67
CA SER A 164 -18.61 28.02 7.52
C SER A 164 -20.15 27.95 7.49
N ASN A 165 -20.85 28.89 8.13
CA ASN A 165 -22.30 28.82 8.38
C ASN A 165 -23.13 29.84 7.59
N PHE A 166 -22.56 30.51 6.59
CA PHE A 166 -23.34 31.33 5.67
C PHE A 166 -23.85 30.49 4.49
N CYS A 167 -24.90 29.69 4.73
CA CYS A 167 -25.63 28.97 3.69
C CYS A 167 -26.67 29.90 3.05
N GLY A 168 -26.40 30.38 1.83
CA GLY A 168 -27.43 30.99 0.99
C GLY A 168 -28.36 29.92 0.41
N SER A 169 -29.67 30.16 0.44
CA SER A 169 -30.66 29.35 -0.29
C SER A 169 -30.84 29.95 -1.68
N TYR A 170 -30.65 29.13 -2.71
CA TYR A 170 -30.81 29.51 -4.11
C TYR A 170 -32.02 28.78 -4.71
N THR A 171 -32.84 29.47 -5.48
CA THR A 171 -33.91 28.87 -6.29
C THR A 171 -33.41 28.68 -7.72
N VAL A 172 -33.45 27.45 -8.22
CA VAL A 172 -33.14 27.16 -9.62
C VAL A 172 -34.41 27.34 -10.45
N ALA A 173 -34.53 28.48 -11.12
CA ALA A 173 -35.67 28.78 -11.98
C ALA A 173 -35.75 27.80 -13.16
N GLY A 174 -36.93 27.25 -13.41
CA GLY A 174 -37.20 26.35 -14.55
C GLY A 174 -37.10 24.85 -14.27
N VAL A 175 -36.65 24.43 -13.07
CA VAL A 175 -36.73 23.04 -12.64
C VAL A 175 -37.68 22.92 -11.45
N LYS A 176 -38.81 22.24 -11.69
CA LYS A 176 -39.85 22.04 -10.69
C LYS A 176 -39.42 21.00 -9.65
N ALA A 177 -39.68 21.28 -8.38
CA ALA A 177 -39.51 20.34 -7.28
C ALA A 177 -40.48 19.16 -7.39
N ILE A 178 -40.19 18.10 -6.64
CA ILE A 178 -41.06 16.90 -6.53
C ILE A 178 -42.41 17.37 -5.98
N GLY A 179 -43.43 17.44 -6.83
CA GLY A 179 -44.73 18.05 -6.54
C GLY A 179 -45.20 19.11 -7.54
N GLY A 180 -44.36 19.54 -8.50
CA GLY A 180 -44.77 20.30 -9.70
C GLY A 180 -45.20 21.76 -9.51
N LEU A 181 -45.29 22.23 -8.26
CA LEU A 181 -45.82 23.57 -7.92
C LEU A 181 -44.72 24.63 -7.70
N ASN A 182 -43.57 24.25 -7.14
CA ASN A 182 -42.51 25.20 -6.76
C ASN A 182 -41.16 24.84 -7.41
N ASP A 183 -40.31 25.84 -7.61
CA ASP A 183 -38.94 25.67 -8.11
C ASP A 183 -38.02 25.03 -7.05
N ILE A 184 -36.97 24.31 -7.49
CA ILE A 184 -36.04 23.62 -6.59
C ILE A 184 -35.18 24.61 -5.79
N VAL A 185 -35.19 24.45 -4.47
CA VAL A 185 -34.30 25.17 -3.55
C VAL A 185 -33.02 24.35 -3.27
N VAL A 186 -31.85 24.94 -3.56
CA VAL A 186 -30.53 24.36 -3.33
C VAL A 186 -29.72 25.23 -2.36
N ASN A 187 -29.04 24.60 -1.40
CA ASN A 187 -28.29 25.30 -0.35
C ASN A 187 -26.79 25.48 -0.68
N LYS A 188 -26.42 25.20 -1.94
CA LYS A 188 -25.06 25.35 -2.49
C LYS A 188 -25.18 25.85 -3.94
N PRO A 189 -24.29 26.75 -4.41
CA PRO A 189 -24.33 27.21 -5.80
C PRO A 189 -24.08 26.02 -6.74
N VAL A 190 -25.03 25.76 -7.62
CA VAL A 190 -24.97 24.72 -8.65
C VAL A 190 -24.17 25.28 -9.82
N THR A 191 -22.94 24.81 -10.02
CA THR A 191 -22.05 25.31 -11.09
C THR A 191 -22.16 24.50 -12.40
N SER A 192 -22.95 23.42 -12.44
CA SER A 192 -23.16 22.60 -13.64
C SER A 192 -24.50 21.86 -13.62
N GLU A 193 -25.18 21.76 -14.77
CA GLU A 193 -26.50 21.12 -14.94
C GLU A 193 -26.50 19.64 -14.52
N SER A 194 -25.36 18.94 -14.64
CA SER A 194 -25.19 17.53 -14.25
C SER A 194 -25.18 17.27 -12.74
N SER A 195 -25.14 18.32 -11.90
CA SER A 195 -25.16 18.18 -10.44
C SER A 195 -26.56 18.22 -9.81
N LEU A 196 -27.60 18.37 -10.65
CA LEU A 196 -28.99 18.43 -10.22
C LEU A 196 -29.62 17.02 -10.13
N SER A 197 -29.14 16.19 -9.20
CA SER A 197 -29.74 14.87 -8.94
C SER A 197 -30.82 14.97 -7.86
N HIS A 198 -32.06 14.59 -8.19
CA HIS A 198 -33.16 14.44 -7.22
C HIS A 198 -32.87 13.36 -6.16
N ASP A 199 -31.91 12.47 -6.43
CA ASP A 199 -31.53 11.35 -5.57
C ASP A 199 -30.43 11.71 -4.57
N SER A 200 -29.85 12.91 -4.67
CA SER A 200 -28.81 13.40 -3.75
C SER A 200 -29.25 13.47 -2.28
N LYS A 201 -30.57 13.55 -2.02
CA LYS A 201 -31.15 13.55 -0.66
C LYS A 201 -31.68 12.17 -0.21
N LYS A 202 -31.67 11.15 -1.09
CA LYS A 202 -32.10 9.79 -0.70
C LYS A 202 -31.04 9.17 0.21
N LYS A 203 -31.46 8.66 1.39
CA LYS A 203 -30.57 7.87 2.26
C LYS A 203 -30.14 6.61 1.49
N ARG A 204 -28.87 6.53 1.11
CA ARG A 204 -28.31 5.30 0.52
C ARG A 204 -28.53 4.13 1.48
N LYS A 205 -28.89 2.96 0.97
CA LYS A 205 -28.93 1.73 1.78
C LYS A 205 -27.54 1.55 2.41
N ALA A 206 -27.50 1.50 3.73
CA ALA A 206 -26.25 1.38 4.47
C ALA A 206 -25.60 0.04 4.11
N VAL A 207 -24.47 0.09 3.41
CA VAL A 207 -23.63 -1.09 3.22
C VAL A 207 -22.99 -1.38 4.57
N ALA A 208 -23.19 -2.58 5.10
CA ALA A 208 -22.57 -3.00 6.35
C ALA A 208 -21.06 -2.73 6.30
N LYS A 209 -20.46 -2.20 7.38
CA LYS A 209 -19.04 -1.79 7.43
C LYS A 209 -18.05 -2.88 6.98
N ASN A 210 -18.44 -4.15 7.09
CA ASN A 210 -17.65 -5.30 6.65
C ASN A 210 -17.62 -5.48 5.12
N ARG A 211 -18.55 -4.86 4.38
CA ARG A 211 -18.67 -4.88 2.92
C ARG A 211 -18.42 -3.52 2.26
N ALA A 212 -18.18 -2.47 3.05
CA ALA A 212 -17.88 -1.15 2.51
C ALA A 212 -16.56 -1.17 1.73
N PRO A 213 -16.49 -0.51 0.55
CA PRO A 213 -15.24 -0.37 -0.18
C PRO A 213 -14.21 0.36 0.68
N ILE A 214 -12.94 -0.04 0.57
CA ILE A 214 -11.83 0.61 1.27
C ILE A 214 -11.71 2.05 0.75
N GLU A 215 -12.11 3.03 1.56
CA GLU A 215 -11.88 4.44 1.29
C GLU A 215 -10.39 4.72 1.44
N THR A 216 -9.74 5.13 0.36
CA THR A 216 -8.37 5.61 0.42
C THR A 216 -8.41 7.09 0.72
N THR A 217 -8.26 7.44 2.00
CA THR A 217 -8.02 8.82 2.40
C THR A 217 -6.67 9.22 1.83
N LEU A 218 -6.67 10.03 0.78
CA LEU A 218 -5.49 10.70 0.26
C LEU A 218 -5.02 11.71 1.33
N GLU A 219 -4.17 11.26 2.25
CA GLU A 219 -3.51 12.18 3.16
C GLU A 219 -2.72 13.21 2.33
N PRO A 220 -2.83 14.52 2.65
CA PRO A 220 -2.12 15.55 1.91
C PRO A 220 -0.62 15.30 2.03
N VAL A 221 0.06 15.10 0.90
CA VAL A 221 1.50 14.84 0.86
C VAL A 221 2.25 16.03 1.45
N LYS A 222 2.62 15.94 2.73
CA LYS A 222 3.45 16.94 3.43
C LYS A 222 4.84 16.92 2.81
N ARG A 223 5.18 17.94 2.02
CA ARG A 223 6.50 18.03 1.36
C ARG A 223 7.56 18.47 2.37
N SER A 224 8.64 17.69 2.51
CA SER A 224 9.80 18.05 3.34
C SER A 224 10.48 19.32 2.83
N SER A 225 11.22 20.02 3.72
CA SER A 225 12.03 21.20 3.36
C SER A 225 12.97 20.94 2.17
N PRO A 226 13.25 21.94 1.31
CA PRO A 226 14.16 21.79 0.16
C PRO A 226 15.53 21.19 0.51
N SER A 227 16.14 21.60 1.63
CA SER A 227 17.45 21.10 2.07
C SER A 227 17.41 19.60 2.36
N VAL A 228 16.36 19.14 3.05
CA VAL A 228 16.13 17.72 3.36
C VAL A 228 15.92 16.92 2.07
N ARG A 229 15.16 17.47 1.10
CA ARG A 229 14.95 16.79 -0.19
C ARG A 229 16.23 16.65 -1.00
N ILE A 230 17.11 17.66 -0.99
CA ILE A 230 18.41 17.59 -1.66
C ILE A 230 19.30 16.54 -0.99
N PHE A 231 19.32 16.51 0.34
CA PHE A 231 20.05 15.48 1.10
C PHE A 231 19.53 14.07 0.78
N LEU A 232 18.23 13.84 0.87
CA LEU A 232 17.60 12.54 0.56
C LEU A 232 17.85 12.12 -0.88
N LYS A 233 17.79 13.04 -1.84
CA LYS A 233 18.13 12.78 -3.24
C LYS A 233 19.59 12.32 -3.38
N ARG A 234 20.54 13.01 -2.74
CA ARG A 234 21.97 12.63 -2.75
C ARG A 234 22.19 11.28 -2.08
N PHE A 235 21.50 11.00 -0.98
CA PHE A 235 21.52 9.70 -0.33
C PHE A 235 21.04 8.60 -1.27
N CYS A 236 19.86 8.75 -1.88
CA CYS A 236 19.30 7.76 -2.82
C CYS A 236 20.24 7.50 -4.00
N LEU A 237 20.83 8.55 -4.58
CA LEU A 237 21.81 8.41 -5.66
C LEU A 237 23.05 7.61 -5.22
N ARG A 238 23.60 7.89 -4.03
CA ARG A 238 24.75 7.15 -3.50
C ARG A 238 24.40 5.70 -3.18
N PHE A 239 23.25 5.48 -2.55
CA PHE A 239 22.76 4.16 -2.17
C PHE A 239 22.53 3.27 -3.40
N ILE A 240 21.83 3.78 -4.43
CA ILE A 240 21.57 3.02 -5.66
C ILE A 240 22.88 2.65 -6.38
N LYS A 241 23.84 3.58 -6.44
CA LYS A 241 25.13 3.33 -7.10
C LYS A 241 26.00 2.30 -6.40
N LYS A 242 26.00 2.26 -5.06
CA LYS A 242 27.00 1.51 -4.29
C LYS A 242 26.47 0.28 -3.54
N ALA A 243 25.23 0.34 -3.05
CA ALA A 243 24.74 -0.64 -2.06
C ALA A 243 23.43 -1.33 -2.47
N PHE A 244 22.65 -0.76 -3.39
CA PHE A 244 21.31 -1.26 -3.68
C PHE A 244 21.31 -2.72 -4.17
N VAL A 245 22.07 -3.07 -5.21
CA VAL A 245 22.11 -4.45 -5.73
C VAL A 245 22.50 -5.48 -4.66
N PRO A 246 23.64 -5.33 -3.93
CA PRO A 246 24.01 -6.33 -2.91
C PRO A 246 23.03 -6.38 -1.74
N VAL A 247 22.52 -5.24 -1.27
CA VAL A 247 21.52 -5.20 -0.18
C VAL A 247 20.25 -5.95 -0.60
N MET A 248 19.72 -5.65 -1.79
CA MET A 248 18.49 -6.29 -2.26
C MET A 248 18.68 -7.78 -2.49
N ASN A 249 19.80 -8.21 -3.07
CA ASN A 249 20.07 -9.62 -3.29
C ASN A 249 20.25 -10.40 -1.96
N ASN A 250 20.93 -9.81 -0.98
CA ASN A 250 21.08 -10.44 0.34
C ASN A 250 19.72 -10.58 1.03
N VAL A 251 18.92 -9.50 1.08
CA VAL A 251 17.57 -9.57 1.68
C VAL A 251 16.69 -10.57 0.94
N TYR A 252 16.76 -10.63 -0.40
CA TYR A 252 16.05 -11.63 -1.18
C TYR A 252 16.43 -13.07 -0.80
N GLN A 253 17.72 -13.36 -0.61
CA GLN A 253 18.17 -14.69 -0.16
C GLN A 253 17.70 -15.02 1.27
N PHE A 254 17.68 -14.04 2.17
CA PHE A 254 17.15 -14.23 3.52
C PHE A 254 15.64 -14.50 3.51
N LEU A 255 14.88 -13.78 2.68
CA LEU A 255 13.43 -13.98 2.57
C LEU A 255 13.06 -15.37 2.06
N HIS A 256 13.89 -15.98 1.21
CA HIS A 256 13.63 -17.34 0.74
C HIS A 256 13.81 -18.40 1.84
N ARG A 257 14.63 -18.11 2.86
CA ARG A 257 14.89 -18.98 4.01
C ARG A 257 14.01 -18.65 5.22
N ALA A 258 13.39 -17.47 5.24
CA ALA A 258 12.61 -16.99 6.36
C ALA A 258 11.19 -17.57 6.30
N GLU A 259 10.85 -18.41 7.29
CA GLU A 259 9.51 -18.94 7.49
C GLU A 259 8.80 -18.17 8.63
N GLY A 260 7.47 -18.03 8.53
CA GLY A 260 6.62 -17.42 9.58
C GLY A 260 6.21 -15.95 9.36
N GLU A 261 5.53 -15.37 10.36
CA GLU A 261 4.93 -14.03 10.27
C GLU A 261 5.95 -12.89 10.18
N SER A 262 7.10 -13.04 10.84
CA SER A 262 8.21 -12.08 10.79
C SER A 262 8.77 -11.94 9.36
N GLY A 263 8.88 -13.06 8.64
CA GLY A 263 9.28 -13.07 7.23
C GLY A 263 8.30 -12.30 6.34
N LEU A 264 6.99 -12.40 6.61
CA LEU A 264 5.94 -11.70 5.84
C LEU A 264 5.94 -10.18 6.04
N LYS A 265 6.34 -9.69 7.22
CA LYS A 265 6.52 -8.25 7.46
C LYS A 265 7.76 -7.74 6.72
N MET A 266 8.86 -8.48 6.78
CA MET A 266 10.09 -8.16 6.04
C MET A 266 9.88 -8.17 4.53
N GLU A 267 9.06 -9.08 4.01
CA GLU A 267 8.70 -9.16 2.59
C GLU A 267 8.01 -7.87 2.10
N GLN A 268 7.08 -7.32 2.88
CA GLN A 268 6.40 -6.06 2.53
C GLN A 268 7.38 -4.88 2.50
N CYS A 269 8.30 -4.81 3.46
CA CYS A 269 9.36 -3.80 3.49
C CYS A 269 10.29 -3.95 2.27
N TYR A 270 10.65 -5.17 1.91
CA TYR A 270 11.46 -5.47 0.73
C TYR A 270 10.76 -5.02 -0.56
N PHE A 271 9.49 -5.37 -0.76
CA PHE A 271 8.70 -4.93 -1.92
C PHE A 271 8.54 -3.42 -1.99
N TRP A 272 8.29 -2.76 -0.85
CA TRP A 272 8.22 -1.31 -0.80
C TRP A 272 9.55 -0.66 -1.19
N ALA A 273 10.66 -1.13 -0.61
CA ALA A 273 11.99 -0.60 -0.88
C ALA A 273 12.41 -0.84 -2.35
N LEU A 274 12.22 -2.06 -2.85
CA LEU A 274 12.47 -2.43 -4.24
C LEU A 274 11.73 -1.50 -5.19
N ARG A 275 10.42 -1.36 -5.00
CA ARG A 275 9.58 -0.47 -5.81
C ARG A 275 10.03 0.98 -5.70
N PHE A 276 10.28 1.48 -4.50
CA PHE A 276 10.69 2.88 -4.29
C PHE A 276 11.99 3.21 -5.01
N PHE A 277 13.03 2.38 -4.84
CA PHE A 277 14.34 2.63 -5.44
C PHE A 277 14.35 2.40 -6.95
N LEU A 278 13.58 1.42 -7.46
CA LEU A 278 13.40 1.23 -8.91
C LEU A 278 12.62 2.37 -9.55
N HIS A 279 11.59 2.87 -8.87
CA HIS A 279 10.86 4.06 -9.33
C HIS A 279 11.78 5.28 -9.38
N PHE A 280 12.59 5.49 -8.34
CA PHE A 280 13.62 6.54 -8.33
C PHE A 280 14.66 6.34 -9.43
N TYR A 281 15.08 5.09 -9.67
CA TYR A 281 16.03 4.73 -10.71
C TYR A 281 15.55 5.14 -12.10
N ARG A 282 14.25 4.99 -12.42
CA ARG A 282 13.71 5.38 -13.73
C ARG A 282 13.91 6.86 -14.06
N TYR A 283 13.77 7.75 -13.08
CA TYR A 283 13.97 9.19 -13.30
C TYR A 283 15.45 9.57 -13.48
N PHE A 284 16.37 8.78 -12.94
CA PHE A 284 17.81 9.04 -12.97
C PHE A 284 18.61 7.95 -13.70
N TYR A 285 17.95 7.19 -14.57
CA TYR A 285 18.50 5.98 -15.21
C TYR A 285 19.87 6.23 -15.84
N GLN A 286 20.01 7.35 -16.57
CA GLN A 286 21.26 7.72 -17.26
C GLN A 286 22.45 7.86 -16.29
N ASN A 287 22.20 8.20 -15.03
CA ASN A 287 23.25 8.46 -14.03
C ASN A 287 23.54 7.26 -13.13
N LEU A 288 22.66 6.26 -13.10
CA LEU A 288 22.63 5.22 -12.06
C LEU A 288 23.19 3.85 -12.52
N GLY A 289 23.64 3.74 -13.77
CA GLY A 289 24.45 2.62 -14.25
C GLY A 289 23.79 1.25 -14.02
N SER A 290 24.52 0.34 -13.36
CA SER A 290 24.19 -1.09 -13.25
C SER A 290 23.13 -1.47 -12.20
N ALA A 291 22.35 -0.53 -11.67
CA ALA A 291 21.31 -0.83 -10.68
C ALA A 291 20.22 -1.78 -11.22
N TRP A 292 20.04 -1.82 -12.54
CA TRP A 292 19.16 -2.77 -13.22
C TRP A 292 19.53 -4.24 -12.98
N ARG A 293 20.76 -4.57 -12.55
CA ARG A 293 21.20 -5.94 -12.25
C ARG A 293 20.43 -6.63 -11.13
N VAL A 294 19.68 -5.88 -10.32
CA VAL A 294 18.75 -6.47 -9.34
C VAL A 294 17.60 -7.22 -10.04
N ILE A 295 17.27 -6.84 -11.27
CA ILE A 295 16.16 -7.42 -12.02
C ILE A 295 16.61 -8.74 -12.63
N SER A 296 15.90 -9.80 -12.27
CA SER A 296 16.13 -11.15 -12.78
C SER A 296 14.79 -11.87 -12.98
N ILE A 297 14.78 -12.92 -13.79
CA ILE A 297 13.58 -13.76 -13.96
C ILE A 297 13.12 -14.39 -12.63
N ASN A 298 14.06 -14.73 -11.75
CA ASN A 298 13.77 -15.28 -10.42
C ASN A 298 13.02 -14.26 -9.55
N LEU A 299 13.36 -12.97 -9.66
CA LEU A 299 12.65 -11.90 -8.97
C LEU A 299 11.23 -11.72 -9.52
N PHE A 300 11.05 -11.80 -10.84
CA PHE A 300 9.71 -11.80 -11.47
C PHE A 300 8.87 -12.98 -10.98
N HIS A 301 9.43 -14.19 -10.98
CA HIS A 301 8.77 -15.39 -10.45
C HIS A 301 8.38 -15.20 -8.99
N PHE A 302 9.31 -14.77 -8.15
CA PHE A 302 9.08 -14.56 -6.72
C PHE A 302 7.93 -13.59 -6.47
N VAL A 303 7.93 -12.42 -7.12
CA VAL A 303 6.86 -11.44 -6.95
C VAL A 303 5.52 -11.99 -7.46
N GLN A 304 5.51 -12.67 -8.61
CA GLN A 304 4.29 -13.30 -9.15
C GLN A 304 3.72 -14.36 -8.19
N GLU A 305 4.56 -15.28 -7.72
CA GLU A 305 4.17 -16.34 -6.79
C GLU A 305 3.55 -15.73 -5.53
N ARG A 306 4.13 -14.63 -5.02
CA ARG A 306 3.58 -13.92 -3.86
C ARG A 306 2.24 -13.24 -4.15
N ILE A 307 2.02 -12.69 -5.35
CA ILE A 307 0.70 -12.15 -5.72
C ILE A 307 -0.35 -13.28 -5.69
N LEU A 308 -0.07 -14.39 -6.38
CA LEU A 308 -1.00 -15.51 -6.52
C LEU A 308 -1.25 -16.20 -5.17
N SER A 309 -0.20 -16.50 -4.41
CA SER A 309 -0.30 -17.12 -3.08
C SER A 309 -1.12 -16.26 -2.11
N ASN A 310 -0.96 -14.93 -2.12
CA ASN A 310 -1.77 -14.06 -1.27
C ASN A 310 -3.25 -14.04 -1.71
N ILE A 311 -3.54 -14.11 -3.01
CA ILE A 311 -4.92 -14.19 -3.51
C ILE A 311 -5.56 -15.54 -3.18
N GLU A 312 -4.80 -16.63 -3.21
CA GLU A 312 -5.27 -17.94 -2.75
C GLU A 312 -5.54 -17.94 -1.24
N LYS A 313 -4.61 -17.43 -0.44
CA LYS A 313 -4.80 -17.28 1.02
C LYS A 313 -6.00 -16.40 1.37
N MET A 314 -6.27 -15.36 0.58
CA MET A 314 -7.47 -14.52 0.72
C MET A 314 -8.77 -15.32 0.54
N LYS A 315 -8.78 -16.37 -0.29
CA LYS A 315 -9.97 -17.23 -0.49
C LYS A 315 -10.15 -18.25 0.63
N VAL A 316 -9.04 -18.77 1.16
CA VAL A 316 -9.03 -19.78 2.23
C VAL A 316 -9.34 -19.14 3.59
N ASP A 317 -8.62 -18.08 3.94
CA ASP A 317 -8.72 -17.40 5.22
C ASP A 317 -9.56 -16.11 5.12
N LYS A 318 -10.86 -16.27 5.40
CA LYS A 318 -11.84 -15.17 5.32
C LYS A 318 -11.69 -14.13 6.43
N SER A 319 -11.14 -14.48 7.61
CA SER A 319 -10.99 -13.50 8.70
C SER A 319 -9.90 -12.49 8.37
N ASN A 320 -8.79 -12.95 7.76
CA ASN A 320 -7.67 -12.10 7.35
C ASN A 320 -7.69 -11.69 5.87
N ALA A 321 -8.79 -11.89 5.14
CA ALA A 321 -8.87 -11.67 3.70
C ALA A 321 -8.39 -10.27 3.27
N ARG A 322 -8.71 -9.22 4.05
CA ARG A 322 -8.26 -7.84 3.77
C ARG A 322 -6.74 -7.65 3.92
N LEU A 323 -6.11 -8.38 4.85
CA LEU A 323 -4.66 -8.34 5.04
C LEU A 323 -3.96 -8.96 3.83
N TYR A 324 -4.41 -10.13 3.38
CA TYR A 324 -3.87 -10.78 2.18
C TYR A 324 -4.14 -9.96 0.91
N GLY A 325 -5.30 -9.31 0.81
CA GLY A 325 -5.59 -8.36 -0.28
C GLY A 325 -4.61 -7.20 -0.34
N ARG A 326 -4.29 -6.58 0.82
CA ARG A 326 -3.26 -5.52 0.90
C ARG A 326 -1.86 -6.03 0.53
N ARG A 327 -1.49 -7.23 0.99
CA ARG A 327 -0.19 -7.86 0.64
C ARG A 327 -0.07 -8.14 -0.86
N ALA A 328 -1.12 -8.71 -1.47
CA ALA A 328 -1.19 -8.91 -2.91
C ALA A 328 -1.06 -7.58 -3.68
N HIS A 329 -1.66 -6.50 -3.17
CA HIS A 329 -1.54 -5.17 -3.77
C HIS A 329 -0.11 -4.62 -3.74
N HIS A 330 0.61 -4.76 -2.62
CA HIS A 330 2.01 -4.36 -2.55
C HIS A 330 2.91 -5.15 -3.52
N ALA A 331 2.67 -6.45 -3.64
CA ALA A 331 3.39 -7.28 -4.61
C ALA A 331 3.06 -6.89 -6.06
N LEU A 332 1.78 -6.63 -6.39
CA LEU A 332 1.36 -6.16 -7.70
C LEU A 332 2.02 -4.83 -8.09
N LYS A 333 2.05 -3.85 -7.17
CA LYS A 333 2.76 -2.58 -7.37
C LYS A 333 4.25 -2.77 -7.67
N THR A 334 4.86 -3.78 -7.05
CA THR A 334 6.27 -4.12 -7.27
C THR A 334 6.47 -4.77 -8.64
N TYR A 335 5.57 -5.69 -9.03
CA TYR A 335 5.59 -6.32 -10.35
C TYR A 335 5.44 -5.30 -11.49
N ALA A 336 4.53 -4.33 -11.32
CA ALA A 336 4.33 -3.23 -12.28
C ALA A 336 5.59 -2.37 -12.45
N GLU A 337 6.30 -2.09 -11.36
CA GLU A 337 7.56 -1.32 -11.40
C GLU A 337 8.69 -2.12 -12.06
N LEU A 338 8.79 -3.43 -11.78
CA LEU A 338 9.74 -4.33 -12.47
C LEU A 338 9.51 -4.34 -13.98
N LEU A 339 8.25 -4.46 -14.43
CA LEU A 339 7.90 -4.37 -15.85
C LEU A 339 8.30 -3.01 -16.44
N SER A 340 8.07 -1.93 -15.70
CA SER A 340 8.36 -0.60 -16.20
C SER A 340 9.87 -0.33 -16.35
N VAL A 341 10.69 -0.84 -15.43
CA VAL A 341 12.15 -0.76 -15.57
C VAL A 341 12.64 -1.66 -16.70
N LEU A 342 12.09 -2.87 -16.82
CA LEU A 342 12.40 -3.79 -17.91
C LEU A 342 12.09 -3.15 -19.28
N TRP A 343 10.95 -2.46 -19.39
CA TRP A 343 10.58 -1.70 -20.58
C TRP A 343 11.59 -0.60 -20.90
N LEU A 344 11.98 0.19 -19.89
CA LEU A 344 12.98 1.25 -20.04
C LEU A 344 14.34 0.72 -20.51
N MET A 345 14.75 -0.45 -20.02
CA MET A 345 15.98 -1.12 -20.45
C MET A 345 15.88 -1.60 -21.90
N SER A 346 14.73 -2.16 -22.33
CA SER A 346 14.56 -2.68 -23.69
C SER A 346 14.53 -1.61 -24.79
N GLN A 347 14.21 -0.36 -24.45
CA GLN A 347 14.14 0.72 -25.43
C GLN A 347 15.51 1.21 -25.93
N LYS A 348 16.60 0.97 -25.18
CA LYS A 348 17.92 1.49 -25.50
C LYS A 348 18.74 0.47 -26.27
N VAL A 349 18.93 0.70 -27.56
CA VAL A 349 19.73 -0.19 -28.42
C VAL A 349 21.23 -0.04 -28.10
N GLY A 350 21.93 -1.16 -27.90
CA GLY A 350 23.41 -1.20 -27.77
C GLY A 350 23.97 -1.26 -26.35
N ASP A 351 23.13 -1.32 -25.31
CA ASP A 351 23.53 -1.44 -23.90
C ASP A 351 23.46 -2.91 -23.42
N GLU A 352 24.36 -3.34 -22.52
CA GLU A 352 24.33 -4.65 -21.85
C GLU A 352 22.96 -4.88 -21.20
N ALA A 353 22.37 -3.81 -20.65
CA ALA A 353 21.05 -3.81 -20.05
C ALA A 353 19.94 -4.26 -21.02
N ALA A 354 20.04 -3.91 -22.30
CA ALA A 354 19.02 -4.21 -23.29
C ALA A 354 19.04 -5.68 -23.72
N VAL A 355 20.22 -6.29 -23.77
CA VAL A 355 20.38 -7.73 -24.04
C VAL A 355 19.70 -8.54 -22.92
N VAL A 356 20.04 -8.22 -21.67
CA VAL A 356 19.43 -8.89 -20.50
C VAL A 356 17.91 -8.64 -20.46
N ALA A 357 17.46 -7.43 -20.79
CA ALA A 357 16.03 -7.13 -20.87
C ALA A 357 15.32 -7.99 -21.93
N SER A 358 15.91 -8.15 -23.11
CA SER A 358 15.35 -8.99 -24.18
C SER A 358 15.25 -10.47 -23.75
N ASP A 359 16.25 -10.98 -23.05
CA ASP A 359 16.22 -12.36 -22.53
C ASP A 359 15.13 -12.57 -21.48
N ILE A 360 14.94 -11.62 -20.56
CA ILE A 360 13.85 -11.65 -19.58
C ILE A 360 12.49 -11.54 -20.29
N GLN A 361 12.34 -10.64 -21.27
CA GLN A 361 11.12 -10.49 -22.06
C GLN A 361 10.74 -11.78 -22.80
N ARG A 362 11.73 -12.47 -23.38
CA ARG A 362 11.53 -13.76 -24.05
C ARG A 362 10.94 -14.79 -23.07
N CYS A 363 11.44 -14.85 -21.84
CA CYS A 363 10.90 -15.73 -20.81
C CYS A 363 9.47 -15.34 -20.41
N LEU A 364 9.24 -14.06 -20.12
CA LEU A 364 7.93 -13.54 -19.70
C LEU A 364 6.84 -13.76 -20.75
N PHE A 365 7.14 -13.55 -22.04
CA PHE A 365 6.13 -13.67 -23.10
C PHE A 365 6.00 -15.07 -23.67
N ARG A 366 6.95 -15.97 -23.46
CA ARG A 366 6.84 -17.36 -23.93
C ARG A 366 6.09 -18.25 -22.96
N VAL A 367 6.31 -18.04 -21.66
CA VAL A 367 5.72 -18.85 -20.59
C VAL A 367 4.28 -18.38 -20.32
N VAL A 368 3.33 -19.31 -20.33
CA VAL A 368 1.88 -19.03 -20.30
C VAL A 368 1.50 -18.35 -18.98
N GLU A 369 2.09 -18.82 -17.90
CA GLU A 369 1.85 -18.41 -16.53
C GLU A 369 2.06 -16.90 -16.40
N TYR A 370 3.18 -16.36 -16.90
CA TYR A 370 3.46 -14.91 -16.85
C TYR A 370 2.53 -14.09 -17.76
N ARG A 371 2.15 -14.62 -18.94
CA ARG A 371 1.22 -13.93 -19.86
C ARG A 371 -0.18 -13.80 -19.28
N GLU A 372 -0.66 -14.84 -18.61
CA GLU A 372 -2.05 -14.92 -18.14
C GLU A 372 -2.23 -14.34 -16.73
N VAL A 373 -1.15 -13.97 -16.02
CA VAL A 373 -1.22 -13.37 -14.67
C VAL A 373 -2.25 -12.27 -14.60
N PHE A 374 -2.16 -11.23 -15.43
CA PHE A 374 -3.07 -10.08 -15.32
C PHE A 374 -4.53 -10.44 -15.59
N ILE A 375 -4.79 -11.34 -16.54
CA ILE A 375 -6.14 -11.82 -16.84
C ILE A 375 -6.69 -12.61 -15.65
N ASN A 376 -5.86 -13.47 -15.04
CA ASN A 376 -6.22 -14.22 -13.86
C ASN A 376 -6.49 -13.30 -12.66
N LEU A 377 -5.66 -12.27 -12.45
CA LEU A 377 -5.87 -11.27 -11.40
C LEU A 377 -7.16 -10.46 -11.59
N LEU A 378 -7.53 -10.11 -12.83
CA LEU A 378 -8.79 -9.43 -13.13
C LEU A 378 -10.00 -10.31 -12.82
N LYS A 379 -9.96 -11.59 -13.20
CA LYS A 379 -11.03 -12.56 -12.89
C LYS A 379 -11.20 -12.79 -11.39
N LEU A 380 -10.13 -12.66 -10.62
CA LEU A 380 -10.12 -12.87 -9.16
C LEU A 380 -10.36 -11.58 -8.36
N TYR A 381 -10.68 -10.47 -9.03
CA TYR A 381 -10.96 -9.20 -8.35
C TYR A 381 -12.25 -9.28 -7.52
N ASN A 382 -12.14 -9.00 -6.22
CA ASN A 382 -13.26 -8.94 -5.29
C ASN A 382 -13.28 -7.59 -4.56
N PRO A 383 -14.31 -6.74 -4.76
CA PRO A 383 -14.36 -5.39 -4.20
C PRO A 383 -14.51 -5.35 -2.66
N THR A 384 -14.81 -6.47 -2.02
CA THR A 384 -14.90 -6.55 -0.54
C THR A 384 -13.53 -6.69 0.13
N CYS A 385 -12.55 -7.23 -0.59
CA CYS A 385 -11.22 -7.56 -0.07
C CYS A 385 -10.11 -6.73 -0.74
N LEU A 386 -10.31 -6.33 -2.00
CA LEU A 386 -9.39 -5.55 -2.81
C LEU A 386 -9.91 -4.14 -3.01
N SER A 387 -9.00 -3.16 -2.90
CA SER A 387 -9.33 -1.74 -3.05
C SER A 387 -9.51 -1.35 -4.51
N LYS A 388 -10.16 -0.19 -4.77
CA LYS A 388 -10.21 0.39 -6.12
C LYS A 388 -8.81 0.76 -6.64
N GLU A 389 -7.88 1.10 -5.75
CA GLU A 389 -6.49 1.35 -6.11
C GLU A 389 -5.80 0.10 -6.65
N TYR A 390 -6.09 -1.08 -6.09
CA TYR A 390 -5.61 -2.34 -6.64
C TYR A 390 -6.02 -2.51 -8.09
N LEU A 391 -7.30 -2.24 -8.40
CA LEU A 391 -7.79 -2.35 -9.78
C LEU A 391 -7.14 -1.32 -10.70
N ARG A 392 -6.95 -0.08 -10.24
CA ARG A 392 -6.23 0.95 -11.00
C ARG A 392 -4.81 0.50 -11.32
N ASP A 393 -4.05 0.07 -10.33
CA ASP A 393 -2.66 -0.36 -10.51
C ASP A 393 -2.56 -1.64 -11.36
N LEU A 394 -3.56 -2.53 -11.26
CA LEU A 394 -3.67 -3.73 -12.08
C LEU A 394 -3.85 -3.38 -13.56
N LEU A 395 -4.73 -2.42 -13.86
CA LEU A 395 -4.97 -1.96 -15.22
C LEU A 395 -3.75 -1.20 -15.78
N GLU A 396 -3.08 -0.40 -14.95
CA GLU A 396 -1.84 0.28 -15.34
C GLU A 396 -0.73 -0.74 -15.67
N ALA A 397 -0.57 -1.76 -14.83
CA ALA A 397 0.39 -2.84 -15.07
C ALA A 397 0.06 -3.66 -16.34
N LEU A 398 -1.23 -3.97 -16.56
CA LEU A 398 -1.70 -4.64 -17.78
C LEU A 398 -1.41 -3.80 -19.03
N HIS A 399 -1.68 -2.49 -18.98
CA HIS A 399 -1.39 -1.59 -20.08
C HIS A 399 0.10 -1.60 -20.44
N PHE A 400 1.00 -1.49 -19.45
CA PHE A 400 2.44 -1.59 -19.67
C PHE A 400 2.86 -2.97 -20.21
N HIS A 401 2.26 -4.05 -19.70
CA HIS A 401 2.53 -5.41 -20.18
C HIS A 401 2.16 -5.58 -21.65
N LEU A 402 0.96 -5.11 -22.07
CA LEU A 402 0.51 -5.18 -23.46
C LEU A 402 1.37 -4.32 -24.37
N LYS A 403 1.73 -3.10 -23.93
CA LYS A 403 2.62 -2.21 -24.69
C LYS A 403 4.00 -2.82 -24.91
N MET A 404 4.55 -3.46 -23.88
CA MET A 404 5.82 -4.18 -23.97
C MET A 404 5.70 -5.39 -24.90
N LEU A 405 4.59 -6.12 -24.85
CA LEU A 405 4.31 -7.25 -25.73
C LEU A 405 4.19 -6.83 -27.19
N GLU A 406 3.48 -5.75 -27.49
CA GLU A 406 3.34 -5.19 -28.83
C GLU A 406 4.71 -4.86 -29.44
N PHE A 407 5.57 -4.18 -28.68
CA PHE A 407 6.93 -3.86 -29.10
C PHE A 407 7.81 -5.12 -29.28
N TYR A 408 7.69 -6.10 -28.38
CA TYR A 408 8.42 -7.36 -28.53
C TYR A 408 7.98 -8.10 -29.81
N CYS A 409 6.68 -8.12 -30.10
CA CYS A 409 6.13 -8.74 -31.31
C CYS A 409 6.56 -8.02 -32.59
N SER A 410 6.66 -6.69 -32.58
CA SER A 410 7.12 -5.90 -33.72
C SER A 410 8.61 -6.10 -34.01
N LEU A 411 9.43 -6.25 -32.96
CA LEU A 411 10.87 -6.56 -33.09
C LEU A 411 11.16 -7.99 -33.57
N HIS A 412 10.40 -8.98 -33.07
CA HIS A 412 10.64 -10.40 -33.35
C HIS A 412 9.75 -10.99 -34.45
N GLY A 413 9.17 -10.13 -35.31
CA GLY A 413 8.52 -10.54 -36.56
C GLY A 413 7.34 -11.52 -36.39
N GLY A 414 6.53 -11.37 -35.34
CA GLY A 414 5.33 -12.20 -35.18
C GLY A 414 5.57 -13.64 -34.70
N SER A 415 6.72 -13.93 -34.05
CA SER A 415 7.05 -15.27 -33.50
C SER A 415 6.05 -15.83 -32.47
N LEU A 416 5.09 -15.04 -31.99
CA LEU A 416 4.00 -15.51 -31.13
C LEU A 416 2.79 -15.86 -32.00
N VAL A 417 2.79 -17.09 -32.49
CA VAL A 417 1.65 -17.63 -33.24
C VAL A 417 0.51 -17.91 -32.26
N VAL A 418 -0.62 -17.21 -32.43
CA VAL A 418 -1.86 -17.52 -31.72
C VAL A 418 -2.32 -18.90 -32.15
N GLN A 419 -2.04 -19.92 -31.35
CA GLN A 419 -2.64 -21.24 -31.54
C GLN A 419 -4.14 -21.11 -31.23
N ARG A 420 -4.97 -21.03 -32.27
CA ARG A 420 -6.41 -21.25 -32.12
C ARG A 420 -6.56 -22.60 -31.42
N LYS A 421 -7.23 -22.63 -30.26
CA LYS A 421 -7.60 -23.88 -29.60
C LYS A 421 -8.34 -24.72 -30.63
N LEU A 422 -7.70 -25.77 -31.14
CA LEU A 422 -8.33 -26.73 -32.05
C LEU A 422 -9.54 -27.27 -31.30
N LYS A 423 -10.75 -26.90 -31.73
CA LYS A 423 -11.98 -27.54 -31.26
C LYS A 423 -11.74 -29.04 -31.42
N ARG A 424 -11.76 -29.81 -30.32
CA ARG A 424 -11.65 -31.27 -30.37
C ARG A 424 -12.77 -31.77 -31.25
N ILE A 425 -12.46 -32.11 -32.51
CA ILE A 425 -13.39 -32.84 -33.37
C ILE A 425 -13.55 -34.20 -32.71
N LYS A 426 -14.65 -34.38 -31.95
CA LYS A 426 -15.05 -35.69 -31.44
C LYS A 426 -15.24 -36.59 -32.66
N LYS A 427 -14.34 -37.57 -32.87
CA LYS A 427 -14.51 -38.62 -33.88
C LYS A 427 -15.86 -39.30 -33.63
N LYS A 428 -16.76 -39.24 -34.62
CA LYS A 428 -18.04 -39.98 -34.62
C LYS A 428 -17.75 -41.47 -34.44
N LYS A 429 -18.15 -42.03 -33.29
CA LYS A 429 -18.20 -43.48 -33.06
C LYS A 429 -19.38 -44.03 -33.87
N LYS A 430 -19.12 -45.06 -34.68
CA LYS A 430 -20.07 -45.75 -35.55
C LYS A 430 -20.95 -46.68 -34.69
N ASN A 431 -22.27 -46.57 -34.86
CA ASN A 431 -23.31 -47.27 -34.09
C ASN A 431 -23.23 -48.81 -34.15
N ARG A 432 -23.63 -49.45 -33.05
CA ARG A 432 -24.42 -50.70 -33.06
C ARG A 432 -25.53 -50.58 -32.01
N SER A 433 -26.72 -51.01 -32.44
CA SER A 433 -28.05 -50.86 -31.84
C SER A 433 -28.28 -51.77 -30.63
N ASP A 434 -29.01 -51.28 -29.62
CA ASP A 434 -30.39 -51.71 -29.34
C ASP A 434 -31.06 -50.81 -28.29
N SER A 435 -32.37 -50.66 -28.48
CA SER A 435 -33.48 -50.08 -27.68
C SER A 435 -33.37 -50.33 -26.15
N ASP A 436 -33.82 -49.49 -25.21
CA ASP A 436 -34.96 -48.55 -25.16
C ASP A 436 -34.68 -47.39 -24.16
N ASP A 437 -35.56 -46.38 -24.22
CA ASP A 437 -35.82 -45.28 -23.28
C ASP A 437 -35.04 -43.96 -23.37
N LYS A 438 -35.68 -43.04 -24.11
CA LYS A 438 -35.61 -41.56 -24.01
C LYS A 438 -36.05 -41.11 -22.60
N GLU A 439 -35.63 -39.98 -22.03
CA GLU A 439 -35.51 -38.64 -22.61
C GLU A 439 -34.79 -37.68 -21.63
N ASN A 440 -34.27 -36.56 -22.18
CA ASN A 440 -33.82 -35.33 -21.52
C ASN A 440 -32.40 -35.23 -20.94
N HIS A 441 -31.42 -34.94 -21.80
CA HIS A 441 -30.32 -34.00 -21.51
C HIS A 441 -29.48 -33.71 -22.79
N SER A 442 -29.98 -32.86 -23.70
CA SER A 442 -29.15 -32.37 -24.81
C SER A 442 -29.62 -31.06 -25.45
N GLU A 443 -29.98 -30.04 -24.66
CA GLU A 443 -30.34 -28.71 -25.20
C GLU A 443 -29.41 -27.56 -24.77
N ASN A 444 -28.48 -27.77 -23.83
CA ASN A 444 -27.70 -26.65 -23.28
C ASN A 444 -26.38 -26.30 -23.99
N GLU A 445 -25.79 -27.16 -24.84
CA GLU A 445 -24.46 -26.87 -25.43
C GLU A 445 -24.52 -26.08 -26.75
N ASN A 446 -25.66 -26.08 -27.47
CA ASN A 446 -25.79 -25.33 -28.73
C ASN A 446 -26.17 -23.86 -28.54
N ASN A 447 -26.71 -23.49 -27.37
CA ASN A 447 -27.19 -22.14 -27.09
C ASN A 447 -26.06 -21.16 -26.70
N GLU A 448 -24.97 -21.63 -26.08
CA GLU A 448 -23.89 -20.73 -25.64
C GLU A 448 -23.04 -20.19 -26.80
N ALA A 449 -22.72 -21.02 -27.80
CA ALA A 449 -21.92 -20.60 -28.95
C ALA A 449 -22.68 -19.59 -29.85
N ASP A 450 -24.00 -19.73 -29.93
CA ASP A 450 -24.88 -18.84 -30.69
C ASP A 450 -25.15 -17.53 -29.93
N GLN A 451 -25.15 -17.55 -28.59
CA GLN A 451 -25.20 -16.36 -27.75
C GLN A 451 -23.90 -15.54 -27.78
N ASP A 452 -22.73 -16.18 -27.78
CA ASP A 452 -21.44 -15.47 -27.85
C ASP A 452 -21.22 -14.80 -29.22
N ALA A 453 -21.68 -15.43 -30.31
CA ALA A 453 -21.68 -14.82 -31.64
C ALA A 453 -22.59 -13.58 -31.69
N LYS A 454 -23.80 -13.69 -31.14
CA LYS A 454 -24.76 -12.56 -31.05
C LYS A 454 -24.23 -11.42 -30.18
N LYS A 455 -23.52 -11.72 -29.07
CA LYS A 455 -22.89 -10.71 -28.21
C LYS A 455 -21.72 -10.00 -28.91
N ALA A 456 -20.92 -10.71 -29.70
CA ALA A 456 -19.81 -10.12 -30.46
C ALA A 456 -20.32 -9.17 -31.56
N GLU A 457 -21.42 -9.52 -32.21
CA GLU A 457 -22.08 -8.67 -33.21
C GLU A 457 -22.71 -7.43 -32.57
N LEU A 458 -23.37 -7.59 -31.41
CA LEU A 458 -23.89 -6.49 -30.59
C LEU A 458 -22.80 -5.51 -30.16
N TRP A 459 -21.66 -6.02 -29.69
CA TRP A 459 -20.51 -5.20 -29.30
C TRP A 459 -19.89 -4.44 -30.48
N SER A 460 -19.83 -5.07 -31.64
CA SER A 460 -19.34 -4.42 -32.86
C SER A 460 -20.25 -3.27 -33.25
N ARG A 461 -21.58 -3.46 -33.20
CA ARG A 461 -22.56 -2.40 -33.47
C ARG A 461 -22.50 -1.27 -32.44
N LEU A 462 -22.47 -1.61 -31.15
CA LEU A 462 -22.38 -0.63 -30.05
C LEU A 462 -21.07 0.17 -30.09
N SER A 463 -19.96 -0.45 -30.49
CA SER A 463 -18.68 0.26 -30.63
C SER A 463 -18.73 1.33 -31.72
N LEU A 464 -19.43 1.03 -32.82
CA LEU A 464 -19.59 1.92 -33.96
C LEU A 464 -20.56 3.06 -33.66
N GLU A 465 -21.63 2.77 -32.91
CA GLU A 465 -22.55 3.79 -32.37
C GLU A 465 -21.85 4.71 -31.35
N LEU A 466 -21.00 4.17 -30.46
CA LEU A 466 -20.23 4.95 -29.49
C LEU A 466 -19.19 5.85 -30.16
N ASP A 467 -18.49 5.36 -31.20
CA ASP A 467 -17.56 6.18 -31.98
C ASP A 467 -18.28 7.31 -32.72
N GLN A 468 -19.47 7.07 -33.26
CA GLN A 468 -20.28 8.11 -33.87
C GLN A 468 -20.75 9.16 -32.85
N ILE A 469 -21.19 8.73 -31.67
CA ILE A 469 -21.60 9.63 -30.58
C ILE A 469 -20.43 10.49 -30.08
N LEU A 470 -19.23 9.89 -29.94
CA LEU A 470 -18.01 10.59 -29.53
C LEU A 470 -17.52 11.60 -30.57
N MET A 471 -17.73 11.34 -31.86
CA MET A 471 -17.32 12.25 -32.94
C MET A 471 -18.33 13.38 -33.20
N LEU A 472 -19.62 13.16 -32.93
CA LEU A 472 -20.71 14.10 -33.21
C LEU A 472 -21.25 14.86 -31.98
N ASN A 473 -20.77 14.56 -30.76
CA ASN A 473 -21.23 15.18 -29.51
C ASN A 473 -22.77 15.13 -29.33
N SER A 474 -23.42 14.07 -29.79
CA SER A 474 -24.86 13.84 -29.60
C SER A 474 -25.14 13.17 -28.24
N ASN A 475 -26.31 13.45 -27.65
CA ASN A 475 -26.73 12.86 -26.38
C ASN A 475 -27.07 11.36 -26.54
N LEU A 476 -26.74 10.56 -25.51
CA LEU A 476 -27.06 9.12 -25.44
C LEU A 476 -28.59 8.88 -25.56
N PRO A 477 -29.03 7.76 -26.16
CA PRO A 477 -30.46 7.41 -26.25
C PRO A 477 -31.06 7.24 -24.86
N ALA A 478 -32.16 7.96 -24.58
CA ALA A 478 -32.85 7.93 -23.29
C ALA A 478 -33.62 6.62 -23.01
N ASP A 479 -33.73 5.73 -23.99
CA ASP A 479 -34.51 4.48 -23.93
C ASP A 479 -33.73 3.27 -23.39
N VAL A 480 -32.47 3.43 -22.99
CA VAL A 480 -31.70 2.32 -22.42
C VAL A 480 -31.79 2.37 -20.90
N VAL A 481 -32.67 1.54 -20.33
CA VAL A 481 -32.71 1.29 -18.90
C VAL A 481 -31.38 0.64 -18.48
N PRO A 482 -30.61 1.25 -17.56
CA PRO A 482 -29.38 0.65 -17.05
C PRO A 482 -29.68 -0.71 -16.45
N PHE A 483 -28.90 -1.73 -16.83
CA PHE A 483 -29.02 -3.08 -16.28
C PHE A 483 -28.95 -3.05 -14.75
N ASP A 484 -30.06 -3.43 -14.09
CA ASP A 484 -30.16 -3.56 -12.63
C ASP A 484 -30.10 -5.05 -12.27
N ALA A 485 -28.98 -5.48 -11.70
CA ALA A 485 -28.75 -6.88 -11.31
C ALA A 485 -29.58 -7.32 -10.08
N THR A 486 -30.47 -6.47 -9.54
CA THR A 486 -31.28 -6.79 -8.36
C THR A 486 -32.72 -7.22 -8.65
N THR A 487 -33.15 -7.26 -9.92
CA THR A 487 -34.51 -7.65 -10.31
C THR A 487 -34.70 -9.12 -10.66
N ASP A 488 -33.64 -9.94 -10.71
CA ASP A 488 -33.74 -11.39 -10.99
C ASP A 488 -34.11 -12.21 -9.72
N LEU A 489 -35.18 -11.82 -9.05
CA LEU A 489 -35.93 -12.71 -8.15
C LEU A 489 -37.23 -13.05 -8.87
N THR A 490 -37.29 -14.25 -9.44
CA THR A 490 -38.45 -14.81 -10.12
C THR A 490 -39.70 -14.70 -9.25
N GLU A 491 -40.79 -14.18 -9.82
CA GLU A 491 -42.11 -13.98 -9.22
C GLU A 491 -42.85 -15.27 -8.78
N ILE A 492 -42.14 -16.39 -8.58
CA ILE A 492 -42.72 -17.69 -8.20
C ILE A 492 -42.79 -17.88 -6.67
N GLU A 493 -42.14 -17.03 -5.86
CA GLU A 493 -42.17 -17.13 -4.39
C GLU A 493 -43.09 -16.09 -3.70
N ARG A 494 -44.12 -15.59 -4.38
CA ARG A 494 -45.12 -14.68 -3.79
C ARG A 494 -46.58 -15.14 -3.93
N GLN A 495 -46.83 -16.43 -3.76
CA GLN A 495 -48.16 -16.93 -3.36
C GLN A 495 -48.06 -17.75 -2.09
#